data_AF-A0A3C1E1H9-F1
#
_entry.id   AF-A0A3C1E1H9-F1
#
_cell.length_a   1.000
_cell.length_b   1.000
_cell.length_c   1.000
_cell.angle_alpha   90.00
_cell.angle_beta   90.00
_cell.angle_gamma   90.00
#
_symmetry.space_group_name_H-M   'P 1'
#
loop_
_entity.id
_entity.type
_entity.pdbx_description
1 polymer ?
#
loop_
_entity_poly.entity_id
_entity_poly.type
_entity_poly.pdbx_seq_one_letter_code
_entity_poly.pdbx_strand_id
1 'polypeptide(L)'
;MTARSPGEQNRASTPLELLFDLTFVVAIAQVAAPLATRIAEGHGLDGVVPYLMVFFAIWWAWMNFTWFASAYDTDDVPYRLLTMLQMAGVLVLAAGVPAAFAGQDYVAVTIGYLIMRVGLVSQWLRAGIEHPHGRVTAFRYAAGVATVQIGWVARLAVPHDLTVLTFVILAVADLSVPLWAERTGMTSWHPHHIAERYGLFTIILLGESVSAATVAVKGSLSASGVSVELVEVAIGGLILLFALWWLYYLEPAGEGLAARRERSFLWGYGHYLLFAALAAVGAALEAA
;
A
#
# COMPACT_ATOMS: atom_id res chain seq x y z
N MET A 1 -17.97 -10.65 -14.83
CA MET A 1 -16.88 -10.98 -13.93
C MET A 1 -17.19 -12.34 -13.38
N THR A 2 -16.36 -13.31 -13.70
CA THR A 2 -16.39 -14.63 -13.08
C THR A 2 -15.30 -14.67 -12.02
N ALA A 3 -15.59 -15.29 -10.88
CA ALA A 3 -14.59 -15.60 -9.88
C ALA A 3 -13.46 -16.45 -10.50
N ARG A 4 -12.20 -16.11 -10.24
CA ARG A 4 -11.05 -16.91 -10.70
C ARG A 4 -10.85 -18.14 -9.83
N SER A 5 -10.32 -19.20 -10.42
CA SER A 5 -10.04 -20.44 -9.70
C SER A 5 -8.92 -20.24 -8.66
N PRO A 6 -9.14 -20.65 -7.39
CA PRO A 6 -8.10 -20.63 -6.36
C PRO A 6 -6.94 -21.61 -6.58
N GLY A 7 -7.01 -22.46 -7.60
CA GLY A 7 -5.98 -23.45 -7.96
C GLY A 7 -5.53 -23.38 -9.43
N GLU A 8 -5.70 -22.24 -10.07
CA GLU A 8 -5.21 -21.99 -11.43
C GLU A 8 -3.67 -22.19 -11.50
N GLN A 9 -3.22 -23.20 -12.25
CA GLN A 9 -1.79 -23.46 -12.42
C GLN A 9 -1.11 -22.31 -13.16
N ASN A 10 0.10 -21.93 -12.74
CA ASN A 10 0.90 -20.85 -13.33
C ASN A 10 0.24 -19.46 -13.30
N ARG A 11 -0.60 -19.17 -12.31
CA ARG A 11 -1.12 -17.82 -12.10
C ARG A 11 -0.01 -16.87 -11.62
N ALA A 12 0.58 -16.16 -12.56
CA ALA A 12 1.57 -15.11 -12.34
C ALA A 12 0.94 -13.71 -12.38
N SER A 13 1.67 -12.74 -11.86
CA SER A 13 1.30 -11.33 -11.83
C SER A 13 1.31 -10.73 -13.24
N THR A 14 0.29 -9.93 -13.56
CA THR A 14 0.17 -9.31 -14.88
C THR A 14 1.04 -8.05 -15.01
N PRO A 15 1.38 -7.61 -16.23
CA PRO A 15 2.06 -6.32 -16.43
C PRO A 15 1.29 -5.11 -15.88
N LEU A 16 -0.05 -5.16 -15.92
CA LEU A 16 -0.90 -4.10 -15.35
C LEU A 16 -0.80 -4.05 -13.83
N GLU A 17 -0.81 -5.22 -13.19
CA GLU A 17 -0.61 -5.39 -11.76
C GLU A 17 0.76 -4.82 -11.32
N LEU A 18 1.83 -5.09 -12.08
CA LEU A 18 3.16 -4.53 -11.83
C LEU A 18 3.22 -3.00 -12.04
N LEU A 19 2.58 -2.48 -13.08
CA LEU A 19 2.49 -1.04 -13.32
C LEU A 19 1.74 -0.32 -12.19
N PHE A 20 0.68 -0.95 -11.67
CA PHE A 20 -0.05 -0.48 -10.51
C PHE A 20 0.85 -0.42 -9.27
N ASP A 21 1.62 -1.48 -8.99
CA ASP A 21 2.57 -1.50 -7.86
C ASP A 21 3.60 -0.39 -7.94
N LEU A 22 4.20 -0.19 -9.12
CA LEU A 22 5.19 0.84 -9.34
C LEU A 22 4.62 2.24 -9.04
N THR A 23 3.39 2.50 -9.47
CA THR A 23 2.70 3.78 -9.21
C THR A 23 2.47 4.00 -7.71
N PHE A 24 2.11 2.93 -6.98
CA PHE A 24 1.92 3.00 -5.54
C PHE A 24 3.24 3.18 -4.79
N VAL A 25 4.35 2.57 -5.23
CA VAL A 25 5.66 2.80 -4.62
C VAL A 25 6.13 4.23 -4.84
N VAL A 26 5.87 4.84 -5.99
CA VAL A 26 6.15 6.28 -6.19
C VAL A 26 5.42 7.13 -5.15
N ALA A 27 4.15 6.83 -4.84
CA ALA A 27 3.43 7.52 -3.77
C ALA A 27 4.03 7.25 -2.37
N ILE A 28 4.54 6.04 -2.13
CA ILE A 28 5.25 5.71 -0.89
C ILE A 28 6.57 6.49 -0.78
N ALA A 29 7.31 6.67 -1.88
CA ALA A 29 8.50 7.50 -1.90
C ALA A 29 8.18 8.96 -1.49
N GLN A 30 7.05 9.50 -1.95
CA GLN A 30 6.61 10.84 -1.57
C GLN A 30 6.29 10.98 -0.07
N VAL A 31 5.82 9.90 0.61
CA VAL A 31 5.61 9.91 2.07
C VAL A 31 6.91 9.67 2.85
N ALA A 32 7.86 8.96 2.27
CA ALA A 32 9.17 8.71 2.88
C ALA A 32 10.06 9.97 2.90
N ALA A 33 10.04 10.80 1.86
CA ALA A 33 10.95 11.95 1.77
C ALA A 33 10.78 12.98 2.91
N PRO A 34 9.57 13.44 3.30
CA PRO A 34 9.41 14.33 4.45
C PRO A 34 9.83 13.68 5.78
N LEU A 35 9.69 12.35 5.89
CA LEU A 35 10.20 11.62 7.05
C LEU A 35 11.73 11.64 7.08
N ALA A 36 12.40 11.44 5.94
CA ALA A 36 13.86 11.54 5.81
C ALA A 36 14.37 12.92 6.24
N THR A 37 13.73 13.99 5.76
CA THR A 37 14.07 15.37 6.17
C THR A 37 13.97 15.54 7.68
N ARG A 38 12.87 15.10 8.30
CA ARG A 38 12.70 15.18 9.76
C ARG A 38 13.72 14.35 10.54
N ILE A 39 14.10 13.18 10.03
CA ILE A 39 15.15 12.36 10.63
C ILE A 39 16.48 13.13 10.60
N ALA A 40 16.85 13.70 9.45
CA ALA A 40 18.08 14.48 9.29
C ALA A 40 18.11 15.73 10.20
N GLU A 41 16.95 16.34 10.45
CA GLU A 41 16.81 17.50 11.35
C GLU A 41 16.75 17.12 12.85
N GLY A 42 16.78 15.81 13.20
CA GLY A 42 16.67 15.34 14.58
C GLY A 42 15.24 15.30 15.15
N HIS A 43 14.23 15.52 14.30
CA HIS A 43 12.79 15.53 14.62
C HIS A 43 12.04 14.31 14.06
N GLY A 44 12.74 13.20 13.80
CA GLY A 44 12.18 12.02 13.14
C GLY A 44 10.91 11.46 13.80
N LEU A 45 10.83 11.48 15.13
CA LEU A 45 9.67 11.01 15.89
C LEU A 45 8.38 11.78 15.55
N ASP A 46 8.49 13.09 15.31
CA ASP A 46 7.35 13.95 14.96
C ASP A 46 6.81 13.61 13.56
N GLY A 47 7.65 13.02 12.71
CA GLY A 47 7.29 12.54 11.37
C GLY A 47 6.55 11.21 11.35
N VAL A 48 6.62 10.40 12.40
CA VAL A 48 6.13 9.02 12.39
C VAL A 48 4.61 8.95 12.25
N VAL A 49 3.86 9.76 13.00
CA VAL A 49 2.39 9.74 12.97
C VAL A 49 1.84 10.12 11.58
N PRO A 50 2.17 11.29 10.99
CA PRO A 50 1.68 11.62 9.65
C PRO A 50 2.15 10.64 8.59
N TYR A 51 3.38 10.11 8.72
CA TYR A 51 3.90 9.04 7.86
C TYR A 51 3.00 7.80 7.90
N LEU A 52 2.73 7.25 9.08
CA LEU A 52 1.91 6.04 9.23
C LEU A 52 0.48 6.24 8.74
N MET A 53 -0.10 7.41 8.97
CA MET A 53 -1.46 7.74 8.53
C MET A 53 -1.59 7.79 7.00
N VAL A 54 -0.67 8.48 6.33
CA VAL A 54 -0.67 8.58 4.86
C VAL A 54 -0.27 7.24 4.23
N PHE A 55 0.75 6.57 4.80
CA PHE A 55 1.17 5.24 4.36
C PHE A 55 0.00 4.24 4.43
N PHE A 56 -0.82 4.29 5.49
CA PHE A 56 -2.03 3.45 5.60
C PHE A 56 -2.99 3.68 4.44
N ALA A 57 -3.25 4.93 4.04
CA ALA A 57 -4.16 5.21 2.93
C ALA A 57 -3.64 4.61 1.61
N ILE A 58 -2.33 4.68 1.35
CA ILE A 58 -1.69 4.09 0.18
C ILE A 58 -1.74 2.56 0.25
N TRP A 59 -1.22 1.98 1.35
CA TRP A 59 -1.14 0.54 1.56
C TRP A 59 -2.52 -0.12 1.53
N TRP A 60 -3.51 0.45 2.20
CA TRP A 60 -4.84 -0.14 2.28
C TRP A 60 -5.54 -0.15 0.92
N ALA A 61 -5.34 0.89 0.11
CA ALA A 61 -5.87 0.92 -1.25
C ALA A 61 -5.19 -0.13 -2.14
N TRP A 62 -3.86 -0.23 -2.07
CA TRP A 62 -3.09 -1.27 -2.76
C TRP A 62 -3.53 -2.68 -2.38
N MET A 63 -3.69 -2.92 -1.08
CA MET A 63 -4.08 -4.21 -0.54
C MET A 63 -5.46 -4.59 -1.06
N ASN A 64 -6.44 -3.68 -0.99
CA ASN A 64 -7.80 -3.96 -1.48
C ASN A 64 -7.82 -4.28 -2.98
N PHE A 65 -7.05 -3.55 -3.80
CA PHE A 65 -6.93 -3.86 -5.23
C PHE A 65 -6.28 -5.23 -5.46
N THR A 66 -5.17 -5.52 -4.79
CA THR A 66 -4.43 -6.79 -4.95
C THR A 66 -5.29 -8.01 -4.63
N TRP A 67 -6.07 -7.95 -3.54
CA TRP A 67 -6.99 -9.03 -3.19
C TRP A 67 -8.20 -9.09 -4.14
N PHE A 68 -8.72 -7.95 -4.62
CA PHE A 68 -9.77 -7.91 -5.63
C PHE A 68 -9.30 -8.54 -6.95
N ALA A 69 -8.12 -8.17 -7.45
CA ALA A 69 -7.52 -8.72 -8.66
C ALA A 69 -7.29 -10.24 -8.53
N SER A 70 -6.83 -10.69 -7.35
CA SER A 70 -6.74 -12.12 -7.07
C SER A 70 -8.09 -12.83 -7.24
N ALA A 71 -9.19 -12.21 -6.83
CA ALA A 71 -10.53 -12.79 -6.95
C ALA A 71 -11.17 -12.68 -8.33
N TYR A 72 -11.01 -11.54 -9.03
CA TYR A 72 -11.85 -11.16 -10.16
C TYR A 72 -11.13 -10.49 -11.34
N ASP A 73 -9.80 -10.58 -11.47
CA ASP A 73 -9.09 -10.01 -12.62
C ASP A 73 -9.61 -10.55 -13.98
N THR A 74 -10.45 -9.75 -14.65
CA THR A 74 -11.09 -10.06 -15.93
C THR A 74 -10.35 -9.51 -17.14
N ASP A 75 -9.32 -8.68 -16.93
CA ASP A 75 -8.56 -7.97 -17.96
C ASP A 75 -9.40 -7.26 -19.06
N ASP A 76 -10.64 -6.84 -18.72
CA ASP A 76 -11.53 -6.12 -19.63
C ASP A 76 -11.30 -4.61 -19.62
N VAL A 77 -11.84 -3.90 -20.63
CA VAL A 77 -11.65 -2.45 -20.77
C VAL A 77 -12.09 -1.68 -19.52
N PRO A 78 -13.28 -1.91 -18.93
CA PRO A 78 -13.65 -1.18 -17.73
C PRO A 78 -12.77 -1.53 -16.52
N TYR A 79 -12.27 -2.76 -16.39
CA TYR A 79 -11.28 -3.11 -15.35
C TYR A 79 -10.02 -2.29 -15.51
N ARG A 80 -9.44 -2.23 -16.71
CA ARG A 80 -8.23 -1.44 -17.01
C ARG A 80 -8.44 0.06 -16.74
N LEU A 81 -9.58 0.62 -17.14
CA LEU A 81 -9.90 2.03 -16.90
C LEU A 81 -10.11 2.34 -15.41
N LEU A 82 -10.73 1.43 -14.65
CA LEU A 82 -10.90 1.58 -13.20
C LEU A 82 -9.55 1.44 -12.47
N THR A 83 -8.65 0.57 -12.93
CA THR A 83 -7.28 0.48 -12.41
C THR A 83 -6.50 1.78 -12.69
N MET A 84 -6.62 2.33 -13.91
CA MET A 84 -6.03 3.63 -14.25
C MET A 84 -6.58 4.77 -13.38
N LEU A 85 -7.88 4.75 -13.09
CA LEU A 85 -8.50 5.71 -12.17
C LEU A 85 -7.90 5.61 -10.75
N GLN A 86 -7.66 4.39 -10.26
CA GLN A 86 -7.00 4.19 -8.97
C GLN A 86 -5.55 4.69 -8.98
N MET A 87 -4.80 4.46 -10.07
CA MET A 87 -3.45 5.02 -10.24
C MET A 87 -3.48 6.55 -10.25
N ALA A 88 -4.44 7.19 -10.92
CA ALA A 88 -4.60 8.64 -10.83
C ALA A 88 -4.91 9.10 -9.39
N GLY A 89 -5.75 8.37 -8.67
CA GLY A 89 -6.07 8.65 -7.28
C GLY A 89 -4.86 8.59 -6.35
N VAL A 90 -3.97 7.60 -6.50
CA VAL A 90 -2.77 7.51 -5.66
C VAL A 90 -1.77 8.64 -5.96
N LEU A 91 -1.70 9.13 -7.21
CA LEU A 91 -0.87 10.28 -7.57
C LEU A 91 -1.43 11.60 -7.00
N VAL A 92 -2.75 11.78 -6.98
CA VAL A 92 -3.40 12.92 -6.30
C VAL A 92 -3.13 12.88 -4.79
N LEU A 93 -3.21 11.69 -4.19
CA LEU A 93 -2.86 11.49 -2.78
C LEU A 93 -1.41 11.88 -2.53
N ALA A 94 -0.49 11.39 -3.36
CA ALA A 94 0.95 11.68 -3.27
C ALA A 94 1.24 13.19 -3.35
N ALA A 95 0.55 13.92 -4.23
CA ALA A 95 0.68 15.38 -4.34
C ALA A 95 0.22 16.12 -3.06
N GLY A 96 -0.66 15.52 -2.26
CA GLY A 96 -1.13 16.06 -0.98
C GLY A 96 -0.18 15.84 0.20
N VAL A 97 0.85 15.01 0.05
CA VAL A 97 1.72 14.61 1.16
C VAL A 97 2.47 15.78 1.81
N PRO A 98 3.06 16.74 1.06
CA PRO A 98 3.74 17.88 1.69
C PRO A 98 2.81 18.70 2.59
N ALA A 99 1.57 18.93 2.16
CA ALA A 99 0.57 19.69 2.92
C ALA A 99 0.12 18.94 4.19
N ALA A 100 -0.01 17.62 4.10
CA ALA A 100 -0.35 16.76 5.24
C ALA A 100 0.74 16.81 6.33
N PHE A 101 2.02 16.80 5.95
CA PHE A 101 3.12 16.91 6.91
C PHE A 101 3.28 18.31 7.49
N ALA A 102 3.11 19.36 6.68
CA ALA A 102 3.36 20.74 7.11
C ALA A 102 2.26 21.32 8.02
N GLY A 103 0.99 20.99 7.76
CA GLY A 103 -0.14 21.68 8.40
C GLY A 103 -1.31 20.79 8.79
N GLN A 104 -1.16 19.47 8.73
CA GLN A 104 -2.28 18.51 8.87
C GLN A 104 -3.40 18.72 7.83
N ASP A 105 -3.06 19.28 6.66
CA ASP A 105 -4.01 19.38 5.55
C ASP A 105 -4.07 18.04 4.81
N TYR A 106 -5.10 17.26 5.12
CA TYR A 106 -5.36 15.96 4.50
C TYR A 106 -6.35 16.02 3.34
N VAL A 107 -6.71 17.20 2.81
CA VAL A 107 -7.73 17.32 1.76
C VAL A 107 -7.32 16.54 0.51
N ALA A 108 -6.15 16.84 -0.07
CA ALA A 108 -5.67 16.17 -1.27
C ALA A 108 -5.44 14.66 -1.04
N VAL A 109 -4.93 14.28 0.13
CA VAL A 109 -4.78 12.87 0.54
C VAL A 109 -6.14 12.16 0.54
N THR A 110 -7.16 12.79 1.13
CA THR A 110 -8.52 12.24 1.23
C THR A 110 -9.21 12.16 -0.12
N ILE A 111 -9.03 13.17 -0.99
CA ILE A 111 -9.60 13.17 -2.34
C ILE A 111 -8.93 12.10 -3.22
N GLY A 112 -7.61 11.98 -3.19
CA GLY A 112 -6.90 10.91 -3.90
C GLY A 112 -7.35 9.53 -3.44
N TYR A 113 -7.49 9.35 -2.12
CA TYR A 113 -8.04 8.15 -1.52
C TYR A 113 -9.47 7.85 -1.98
N LEU A 114 -10.36 8.85 -1.97
CA LEU A 114 -11.73 8.76 -2.46
C LEU A 114 -11.78 8.31 -3.93
N ILE A 115 -10.94 8.88 -4.80
CA ILE A 115 -10.86 8.49 -6.22
C ILE A 115 -10.54 6.99 -6.35
N MET A 116 -9.57 6.50 -5.59
CA MET A 116 -9.24 5.06 -5.57
C MET A 116 -10.43 4.22 -5.10
N ARG A 117 -11.14 4.67 -4.06
CA ARG A 117 -12.30 3.94 -3.52
C ARG A 117 -13.49 3.94 -4.47
N VAL A 118 -13.73 5.01 -5.23
CA VAL A 118 -14.73 5.00 -6.30
C VAL A 118 -14.41 3.94 -7.35
N GLY A 119 -13.13 3.80 -7.74
CA GLY A 119 -12.67 2.74 -8.64
C GLY A 119 -12.98 1.34 -8.08
N LEU A 120 -12.61 1.10 -6.82
CA LEU A 120 -12.81 -0.19 -6.14
C LEU A 120 -14.29 -0.52 -5.91
N VAL A 121 -15.10 0.44 -5.48
CA VAL A 121 -16.55 0.25 -5.28
C VAL A 121 -17.21 -0.09 -6.61
N SER A 122 -16.83 0.59 -7.69
CA SER A 122 -17.31 0.27 -9.04
C SER A 122 -16.96 -1.15 -9.47
N GLN A 123 -15.74 -1.62 -9.18
CA GLN A 123 -15.31 -3.00 -9.39
C GLN A 123 -16.16 -4.01 -8.58
N TRP A 124 -16.42 -3.74 -7.30
CA TRP A 124 -17.28 -4.60 -6.47
C TRP A 124 -18.74 -4.62 -6.92
N LEU A 125 -19.30 -3.49 -7.34
CA LEU A 125 -20.65 -3.43 -7.90
C LEU A 125 -20.76 -4.28 -9.17
N ARG A 126 -19.78 -4.18 -10.07
CA ARG A 126 -19.70 -5.03 -11.28
C ARG A 126 -19.63 -6.52 -10.91
N ALA A 127 -18.76 -6.88 -9.96
CA ALA A 127 -18.66 -8.25 -9.48
C ALA A 127 -20.01 -8.75 -8.90
N GLY A 128 -20.72 -7.93 -8.12
CA GLY A 128 -22.02 -8.28 -7.57
C GLY A 128 -23.10 -8.50 -8.62
N ILE A 129 -23.11 -7.70 -9.68
CA ILE A 129 -24.05 -7.84 -10.79
C ILE A 129 -23.75 -9.12 -11.59
N GLU A 130 -22.49 -9.32 -11.95
CA GLU A 130 -22.05 -10.30 -12.95
C GLU A 130 -21.70 -11.68 -12.36
N HIS A 131 -21.52 -11.82 -11.03
CA HIS A 131 -21.23 -13.08 -10.34
C HIS A 131 -22.30 -13.44 -9.28
N PRO A 132 -23.37 -14.19 -9.64
CA PRO A 132 -24.47 -14.48 -8.73
C PRO A 132 -24.07 -15.18 -7.42
N HIS A 133 -23.13 -16.11 -7.45
CA HIS A 133 -22.69 -16.86 -6.26
C HIS A 133 -21.94 -15.99 -5.23
N GLY A 134 -21.14 -15.03 -5.68
CA GLY A 134 -20.39 -14.11 -4.81
C GLY A 134 -21.11 -12.77 -4.55
N ARG A 135 -22.33 -12.60 -5.06
CA ARG A 135 -23.05 -11.33 -5.11
C ARG A 135 -23.20 -10.65 -3.76
N VAL A 136 -23.58 -11.41 -2.74
CA VAL A 136 -23.82 -10.86 -1.39
C VAL A 136 -22.53 -10.29 -0.81
N THR A 137 -21.43 -11.05 -0.88
CA THR A 137 -20.11 -10.59 -0.42
C THR A 137 -19.65 -9.37 -1.21
N ALA A 138 -19.81 -9.35 -2.54
CA ALA A 138 -19.43 -8.22 -3.39
C ALA A 138 -20.21 -6.94 -3.06
N PHE A 139 -21.53 -7.01 -2.89
CA PHE A 139 -22.32 -5.84 -2.49
C PHE A 139 -22.05 -5.39 -1.06
N ARG A 140 -21.71 -6.31 -0.15
CA ARG A 140 -21.21 -5.92 1.18
C ARG A 140 -19.91 -5.14 1.08
N TYR A 141 -18.92 -5.62 0.32
CA TYR A 141 -17.70 -4.84 0.08
C TYR A 141 -18.01 -3.45 -0.48
N ALA A 142 -18.86 -3.35 -1.51
CA ALA A 142 -19.24 -2.08 -2.11
C ALA A 142 -19.90 -1.12 -1.09
N ALA A 143 -20.87 -1.61 -0.32
CA ALA A 143 -21.59 -0.82 0.67
C ALA A 143 -20.72 -0.43 1.87
N GLY A 144 -19.89 -1.35 2.37
CA GLY A 144 -18.98 -1.11 3.49
C GLY A 144 -17.94 -0.06 3.15
N VAL A 145 -17.23 -0.23 2.03
CA VAL A 145 -16.23 0.75 1.55
C VAL A 145 -16.89 2.11 1.31
N ALA A 146 -18.05 2.15 0.64
CA ALA A 146 -18.76 3.41 0.39
C ALA A 146 -19.18 4.11 1.70
N THR A 147 -19.63 3.36 2.70
CA THR A 147 -20.05 3.90 4.00
C THR A 147 -18.87 4.50 4.76
N VAL A 148 -17.75 3.77 4.85
CA VAL A 148 -16.55 4.28 5.53
C VAL A 148 -15.97 5.49 4.79
N GLN A 149 -16.08 5.51 3.46
CA GLN A 149 -15.64 6.64 2.64
C GLN A 149 -16.41 7.94 2.93
N ILE A 150 -17.69 7.88 3.29
CA ILE A 150 -18.44 9.05 3.78
C ILE A 150 -17.77 9.58 5.07
N GLY A 151 -17.37 8.71 5.98
CA GLY A 151 -16.62 9.07 7.18
C GLY A 151 -15.26 9.71 6.88
N TRP A 152 -14.51 9.16 5.93
CA TRP A 152 -13.24 9.74 5.46
C TRP A 152 -13.40 11.14 4.88
N VAL A 153 -14.49 11.44 4.18
CA VAL A 153 -14.75 12.80 3.68
C VAL A 153 -15.23 13.70 4.82
N ALA A 154 -16.14 13.22 5.66
CA ALA A 154 -16.70 13.98 6.77
C ALA A 154 -15.64 14.40 7.79
N ARG A 155 -14.59 13.61 7.99
CA ARG A 155 -13.50 13.95 8.92
C ARG A 155 -12.76 15.24 8.53
N LEU A 156 -12.82 15.68 7.27
CA LEU A 156 -12.18 16.94 6.85
C LEU A 156 -12.78 18.17 7.53
N ALA A 157 -14.01 18.05 8.06
CA ALA A 157 -14.66 19.09 8.85
C ALA A 157 -14.37 18.99 10.36
N VAL A 158 -13.63 17.97 10.80
CA VAL A 158 -13.30 17.75 12.21
C VAL A 158 -12.07 18.58 12.59
N PRO A 159 -12.00 19.16 13.80
CA PRO A 159 -10.85 19.96 14.20
C PRO A 159 -9.57 19.10 14.37
N HIS A 160 -8.41 19.74 14.20
CA HIS A 160 -7.11 19.06 14.07
C HIS A 160 -6.67 18.27 15.32
N ASP A 161 -7.16 18.62 16.50
CA ASP A 161 -6.88 17.89 17.75
C ASP A 161 -7.45 16.46 17.75
N LEU A 162 -8.52 16.23 16.97
CA LEU A 162 -9.15 14.91 16.81
C LEU A 162 -8.66 14.16 15.56
N THR A 163 -7.67 14.69 14.84
CA THR A 163 -7.12 14.11 13.59
C THR A 163 -6.74 12.64 13.76
N VAL A 164 -5.98 12.32 14.81
CA VAL A 164 -5.47 10.96 15.06
C VAL A 164 -6.60 10.04 15.53
N LEU A 165 -7.46 10.52 16.44
CA LEU A 165 -8.58 9.74 16.96
C LEU A 165 -9.55 9.34 15.84
N THR A 166 -9.98 10.30 15.03
CA THR A 166 -10.89 10.04 13.90
C THR A 166 -10.24 9.14 12.86
N PHE A 167 -8.93 9.32 12.59
CA PHE A 167 -8.19 8.43 11.70
C PHE A 167 -8.21 6.99 12.21
N VAL A 168 -7.90 6.75 13.49
CA VAL A 168 -7.89 5.38 14.06
C VAL A 168 -9.27 4.74 13.98
N ILE A 169 -10.33 5.47 14.32
CA ILE A 169 -11.71 4.96 14.23
C ILE A 169 -12.04 4.55 12.80
N LEU A 170 -11.73 5.39 11.81
CA LEU A 170 -12.03 5.13 10.41
C LEU A 170 -11.13 4.04 9.81
N ALA A 171 -9.86 3.98 10.20
CA ALA A 171 -8.94 2.91 9.80
C ALA A 171 -9.42 1.55 10.32
N VAL A 172 -9.86 1.48 11.59
CA VAL A 172 -10.46 0.26 12.16
C VAL A 172 -11.75 -0.09 11.45
N ALA A 173 -12.60 0.90 11.14
CA ALA A 173 -13.82 0.67 10.38
C ALA A 173 -13.50 0.09 8.99
N ASP A 174 -12.52 0.65 8.28
CA ASP A 174 -12.05 0.18 6.97
C ASP A 174 -11.51 -1.26 7.05
N LEU A 175 -10.62 -1.54 8.01
CA LEU A 175 -10.08 -2.88 8.27
C LEU A 175 -11.17 -3.90 8.63
N SER A 176 -12.30 -3.45 9.18
CA SER A 176 -13.43 -4.32 9.49
C SER A 176 -14.30 -4.68 8.28
N VAL A 177 -14.23 -3.90 7.18
CA VAL A 177 -15.08 -4.11 6.00
C VAL A 177 -14.86 -5.51 5.40
N PRO A 178 -13.63 -5.97 5.10
CA PRO A 178 -13.42 -7.34 4.60
C PRO A 178 -13.91 -8.41 5.57
N LEU A 179 -13.62 -8.24 6.88
CA LEU A 179 -14.02 -9.18 7.93
C LEU A 179 -15.55 -9.30 8.07
N TRP A 180 -16.29 -8.24 7.75
CA TRP A 180 -17.75 -8.25 7.71
C TRP A 180 -18.30 -8.76 6.38
N ALA A 181 -17.73 -8.31 5.26
CA ALA A 181 -18.19 -8.66 3.92
C ALA A 181 -18.07 -10.16 3.66
N GLU A 182 -16.98 -10.79 4.08
CA GLU A 182 -16.70 -12.21 3.80
C GLU A 182 -17.43 -13.20 4.72
N ARG A 183 -18.18 -12.72 5.73
CA ARG A 183 -18.96 -13.63 6.62
C ARG A 183 -20.00 -14.47 5.89
N THR A 184 -20.45 -14.03 4.72
CA THR A 184 -21.40 -14.76 3.86
C THR A 184 -20.75 -15.69 2.85
N GLY A 185 -19.41 -15.67 2.76
CA GLY A 185 -18.66 -16.43 1.78
C GLY A 185 -17.37 -15.70 1.44
N MET A 186 -16.24 -16.38 1.64
CA MET A 186 -14.91 -15.87 1.30
C MET A 186 -14.73 -15.77 -0.21
N THR A 187 -14.03 -14.73 -0.65
CA THR A 187 -13.72 -14.52 -2.07
C THR A 187 -12.70 -15.54 -2.57
N SER A 188 -12.72 -15.83 -3.86
CA SER A 188 -11.88 -16.87 -4.48
C SER A 188 -10.48 -16.33 -4.84
N TRP A 189 -9.54 -16.32 -3.90
CA TRP A 189 -8.18 -15.82 -4.13
C TRP A 189 -7.15 -16.95 -4.30
N HIS A 190 -6.05 -16.65 -5.02
CA HIS A 190 -4.98 -17.60 -5.32
C HIS A 190 -3.74 -17.35 -4.43
N PRO A 191 -3.33 -18.32 -3.59
CA PRO A 191 -2.28 -18.11 -2.59
C PRO A 191 -0.92 -17.72 -3.15
N HIS A 192 -0.46 -18.41 -4.20
CA HIS A 192 0.83 -18.09 -4.81
C HIS A 192 0.82 -16.74 -5.53
N HIS A 193 -0.34 -16.32 -6.06
CA HIS A 193 -0.45 -15.02 -6.72
C HIS A 193 -0.41 -13.90 -5.67
N ILE A 194 -1.13 -14.04 -4.56
CA ILE A 194 -1.01 -13.10 -3.43
C ILE A 194 0.42 -13.05 -2.88
N ALA A 195 1.05 -14.20 -2.64
CA ALA A 195 2.44 -14.24 -2.18
C ALA A 195 3.40 -13.56 -3.16
N GLU A 196 3.24 -13.82 -4.45
CA GLU A 196 4.04 -13.20 -5.51
C GLU A 196 3.84 -11.68 -5.54
N ARG A 197 2.60 -11.18 -5.51
CA ARG A 197 2.29 -9.73 -5.53
C ARG A 197 2.93 -9.01 -4.34
N TYR A 198 2.85 -9.57 -3.15
CA TYR A 198 3.48 -8.99 -1.95
C TYR A 198 5.01 -9.05 -2.02
N GLY A 199 5.59 -10.14 -2.56
CA GLY A 199 7.02 -10.25 -2.79
C GLY A 199 7.55 -9.26 -3.83
N LEU A 200 6.83 -9.08 -4.93
CA LEU A 200 7.16 -8.09 -5.96
C LEU A 200 7.08 -6.68 -5.39
N PHE A 201 6.02 -6.37 -4.64
CA PHE A 201 5.90 -5.07 -3.95
C PHE A 201 7.07 -4.83 -2.99
N THR A 202 7.51 -5.86 -2.26
CA THR A 202 8.70 -5.80 -1.40
C THR A 202 9.97 -5.48 -2.19
N ILE A 203 10.18 -6.14 -3.33
CA ILE A 203 11.33 -5.87 -4.21
C ILE A 203 11.31 -4.42 -4.70
N ILE A 204 10.14 -3.93 -5.12
CA ILE A 204 10.00 -2.55 -5.62
C ILE A 204 10.27 -1.54 -4.49
N LEU A 205 9.78 -1.78 -3.26
CA LEU A 205 10.09 -0.95 -2.08
C LEU A 205 11.58 -0.93 -1.72
N LEU A 206 12.26 -2.09 -1.81
CA LEU A 206 13.70 -2.16 -1.63
C LEU A 206 14.43 -1.39 -2.73
N GLY A 207 13.96 -1.49 -3.98
CA GLY A 207 14.47 -0.68 -5.10
C GLY A 207 14.35 0.82 -4.85
N GLU A 208 13.23 1.26 -4.28
CA GLU A 208 13.05 2.67 -3.87
C GLU A 208 14.05 3.06 -2.78
N SER A 209 14.33 2.18 -1.82
CA SER A 209 15.34 2.42 -0.79
C SER A 209 16.75 2.55 -1.39
N VAL A 210 17.08 1.76 -2.43
CA VAL A 210 18.34 1.91 -3.20
C VAL A 210 18.39 3.25 -3.93
N SER A 211 17.26 3.70 -4.50
CA SER A 211 17.13 5.00 -5.16
C SER A 211 17.39 6.15 -4.19
N ALA A 212 16.72 6.13 -3.03
CA ALA A 212 16.89 7.12 -1.96
C ALA A 212 18.33 7.18 -1.44
N ALA A 213 18.95 6.03 -1.15
CA ALA A 213 20.36 5.94 -0.76
C ALA A 213 21.29 6.52 -1.84
N THR A 214 20.99 6.29 -3.13
CA THR A 214 21.77 6.84 -4.25
C THR A 214 21.70 8.37 -4.30
N VAL A 215 20.53 8.96 -4.00
CA VAL A 215 20.35 10.42 -3.93
C VAL A 215 21.20 11.00 -2.79
N ALA A 216 21.15 10.39 -1.61
CA ALA A 216 21.97 10.81 -0.46
C ALA A 216 23.48 10.73 -0.74
N VAL A 217 23.94 9.61 -1.30
CA VAL A 217 25.36 9.43 -1.67
C VAL A 217 25.80 10.50 -2.67
N LYS A 218 24.99 10.81 -3.69
CA LYS A 218 25.30 11.89 -4.66
C LYS A 218 25.39 13.25 -3.99
N GLY A 219 24.49 13.54 -3.05
CA GLY A 219 24.51 14.77 -2.26
C GLY A 219 25.81 14.91 -1.46
N SER A 220 26.17 13.87 -0.70
CA SER A 220 27.40 13.86 0.11
C SER A 220 28.67 13.94 -0.74
N LEU A 221 28.74 13.19 -1.85
CA LEU A 221 29.90 13.25 -2.77
C LEU A 221 30.11 14.65 -3.34
N SER A 222 29.02 15.33 -3.69
CA SER A 222 29.08 16.67 -4.28
C SER A 222 29.48 17.73 -3.25
N ALA A 223 29.06 17.56 -1.99
CA ALA A 223 29.34 18.50 -0.90
C ALA A 223 30.74 18.34 -0.29
N SER A 224 31.23 17.10 -0.15
CA SER A 224 32.43 16.80 0.65
C SER A 224 33.41 15.82 0.00
N GLY A 225 33.13 15.34 -1.22
CA GLY A 225 33.94 14.34 -1.89
C GLY A 225 33.74 12.93 -1.30
N VAL A 226 34.65 12.01 -1.63
CA VAL A 226 34.62 10.64 -1.08
C VAL A 226 35.22 10.65 0.33
N SER A 227 34.44 10.25 1.33
CA SER A 227 34.91 10.00 2.70
C SER A 227 34.82 8.52 3.06
N VAL A 228 35.57 8.08 4.08
CA VAL A 228 35.48 6.71 4.62
C VAL A 228 34.08 6.45 5.18
N GLU A 229 33.54 7.41 5.93
CA GLU A 229 32.19 7.36 6.51
C GLU A 229 31.11 7.12 5.44
N LEU A 230 31.19 7.83 4.32
CA LEU A 230 30.25 7.66 3.21
C LEU A 230 30.32 6.25 2.61
N VAL A 231 31.52 5.70 2.46
CA VAL A 231 31.72 4.34 1.96
C VAL A 231 31.15 3.32 2.94
N GLU A 232 31.35 3.53 4.24
CA GLU A 232 30.80 2.66 5.30
C GLU A 232 29.27 2.68 5.30
N VAL A 233 28.64 3.87 5.23
CA VAL A 233 27.18 4.01 5.14
C VAL A 233 26.64 3.34 3.88
N ALA A 234 27.28 3.54 2.73
CA ALA A 234 26.85 2.95 1.47
C ALA A 234 26.93 1.40 1.49
N ILE A 235 28.03 0.84 1.99
CA ILE A 235 28.20 -0.61 2.14
C ILE A 235 27.21 -1.16 3.17
N GLY A 236 27.06 -0.51 4.32
CA GLY A 236 26.12 -0.90 5.36
C GLY A 236 24.67 -0.90 4.87
N GLY A 237 24.28 0.14 4.14
CA GLY A 237 22.97 0.24 3.52
C GLY A 237 22.72 -0.87 2.50
N LEU A 238 23.70 -1.17 1.63
CA LEU A 238 23.58 -2.26 0.67
C LEU A 238 23.45 -3.63 1.35
N ILE A 239 24.26 -3.90 2.38
CA ILE A 239 24.18 -5.14 3.18
C ILE A 239 22.81 -5.24 3.86
N LEU A 240 22.31 -4.15 4.45
CA LEU A 240 21.01 -4.11 5.09
C LEU A 240 19.88 -4.44 4.11
N LEU A 241 19.85 -3.77 2.95
CA LEU A 241 18.82 -4.02 1.93
C LEU A 241 18.88 -5.46 1.39
N PHE A 242 20.08 -6.00 1.19
CA PHE A 242 20.26 -7.38 0.77
C PHE A 242 19.82 -8.38 1.86
N ALA A 243 20.14 -8.12 3.12
CA ALA A 243 19.71 -8.94 4.25
C ALA A 243 18.20 -8.92 4.45
N LEU A 244 17.54 -7.77 4.26
CA LEU A 244 16.09 -7.64 4.33
C LEU A 244 15.39 -8.40 3.21
N TRP A 245 15.91 -8.29 1.97
CA TRP A 245 15.46 -9.13 0.86
C TRP A 245 15.59 -10.61 1.20
N TRP A 246 16.78 -11.02 1.66
CA TRP A 246 17.06 -12.42 1.99
C TRP A 246 16.10 -12.94 3.06
N LEU A 247 15.93 -12.19 4.15
CA LEU A 247 15.03 -12.53 5.27
C LEU A 247 13.58 -12.70 4.80
N TYR A 248 13.10 -11.82 3.93
CA TYR A 248 11.73 -11.87 3.43
C TYR A 248 11.46 -13.14 2.60
N TYR A 249 12.45 -13.62 1.84
CA TYR A 249 12.33 -14.78 0.96
C TYR A 249 12.79 -16.11 1.59
N LEU A 250 13.15 -16.14 2.88
CA LEU A 250 13.54 -17.39 3.55
C LEU A 250 12.42 -18.43 3.57
N GLU A 251 11.17 -18.00 3.69
CA GLU A 251 10.01 -18.88 3.80
C GLU A 251 9.09 -18.74 2.58
N PRO A 252 8.68 -19.85 1.92
CA PRO A 252 7.81 -19.80 0.76
C PRO A 252 6.37 -19.41 1.15
N ALA A 253 6.08 -18.11 1.14
CA ALA A 253 4.79 -17.56 1.58
C ALA A 253 3.58 -18.14 0.82
N GLY A 254 3.74 -18.51 -0.45
CA GLY A 254 2.67 -19.12 -1.26
C GLY A 254 2.19 -20.46 -0.71
N GLU A 255 3.12 -21.33 -0.32
CA GLU A 255 2.83 -22.60 0.33
C GLU A 255 2.20 -22.39 1.71
N GLY A 256 2.75 -21.45 2.48
CA GLY A 256 2.23 -21.09 3.79
C GLY A 256 0.77 -20.60 3.75
N LEU A 257 0.42 -19.76 2.77
CA LEU A 257 -0.95 -19.27 2.54
C LEU A 257 -1.87 -20.36 2.00
N ALA A 258 -1.35 -21.26 1.15
CA ALA A 258 -2.13 -22.38 0.63
C ALA A 258 -2.51 -23.38 1.73
N ALA A 259 -1.57 -23.65 2.64
CA ALA A 259 -1.77 -24.57 3.76
C ALA A 259 -2.63 -23.97 4.90
N ARG A 260 -2.58 -22.65 5.12
CA ARG A 260 -3.24 -21.95 6.24
C ARG A 260 -4.05 -20.75 5.77
N ARG A 261 -5.08 -21.01 4.96
CA ARG A 261 -5.94 -19.97 4.36
C ARG A 261 -6.64 -19.09 5.40
N GLU A 262 -6.93 -19.61 6.58
CA GLU A 262 -7.54 -18.89 7.69
C GLU A 262 -6.66 -17.76 8.25
N ARG A 263 -5.35 -17.81 7.99
CA ARG A 263 -4.39 -16.79 8.42
C ARG A 263 -4.19 -15.67 7.39
N SER A 264 -4.93 -15.69 6.28
CA SER A 264 -4.81 -14.72 5.18
C SER A 264 -4.94 -13.27 5.65
N PHE A 265 -5.91 -12.97 6.52
CA PHE A 265 -6.10 -11.63 7.07
C PHE A 265 -4.93 -11.19 7.96
N LEU A 266 -4.48 -12.06 8.87
CA LEU A 266 -3.36 -11.76 9.75
C LEU A 266 -2.09 -11.52 8.94
N TRP A 267 -1.83 -12.38 7.95
CA TRP A 267 -0.69 -12.25 7.05
C TRP A 267 -0.81 -10.95 6.24
N GLY A 268 -1.93 -10.72 5.57
CA GLY A 268 -2.16 -9.54 4.75
C GLY A 268 -2.03 -8.24 5.53
N TYR A 269 -2.64 -8.14 6.72
CA TYR A 269 -2.63 -6.93 7.55
C TYR A 269 -1.29 -6.73 8.25
N GLY A 270 -0.60 -7.82 8.64
CA GLY A 270 0.73 -7.75 9.23
C GLY A 270 1.76 -7.08 8.31
N HIS A 271 1.59 -7.19 6.99
CA HIS A 271 2.46 -6.52 6.03
C HIS A 271 2.35 -5.00 6.02
N TYR A 272 1.33 -4.40 6.64
CA TYR A 272 1.33 -2.96 6.89
C TYR A 272 2.59 -2.54 7.65
N LEU A 273 2.92 -3.27 8.73
CA LEU A 273 4.09 -2.98 9.55
C LEU A 273 5.39 -3.25 8.81
N LEU A 274 5.46 -4.35 8.05
CA LEU A 274 6.63 -4.70 7.27
C LEU A 274 6.92 -3.67 6.17
N PHE A 275 5.91 -3.30 5.38
CA PHE A 275 6.09 -2.35 4.27
C PHE A 275 6.33 -0.93 4.77
N ALA A 276 5.68 -0.51 5.86
CA ALA A 276 5.98 0.76 6.51
C ALA A 276 7.43 0.78 7.04
N ALA A 277 7.89 -0.29 7.69
CA ALA A 277 9.27 -0.38 8.15
C ALA A 277 10.26 -0.33 6.97
N LEU A 278 10.01 -1.07 5.89
CA LEU A 278 10.86 -1.09 4.70
C LEU A 278 10.95 0.28 4.03
N ALA A 279 9.83 0.99 3.87
CA ALA A 279 9.84 2.34 3.32
C ALA A 279 10.53 3.35 4.26
N ALA A 280 10.39 3.19 5.58
CA ALA A 280 11.11 4.01 6.56
C ALA A 280 12.62 3.74 6.57
N VAL A 281 13.08 2.52 6.24
CA VAL A 281 14.50 2.23 6.02
C VAL A 281 15.05 3.06 4.86
N GLY A 282 14.31 3.19 3.76
CA GLY A 282 14.68 4.09 2.66
C GLY A 282 14.85 5.54 3.12
N ALA A 283 13.89 6.05 3.89
CA ALA A 283 13.97 7.40 4.47
C ALA A 283 15.17 7.58 5.42
N ALA A 284 15.47 6.56 6.23
CA ALA A 284 16.61 6.59 7.14
C ALA A 284 17.96 6.56 6.40
N LEU A 285 18.06 5.77 5.32
CA LEU A 285 19.24 5.73 4.45
C LEU A 285 19.46 7.04 3.69
N GLU A 286 18.37 7.75 3.34
CA GLU A 286 18.47 9.07 2.71
C GLU A 286 18.95 10.15 3.68
N ALA A 287 18.57 10.01 4.96
CA ALA A 287 18.90 10.97 6.01
C ALA A 287 20.30 10.77 6.64
N ALA A 288 20.91 9.60 6.45
CA ALA A 288 22.21 9.22 7.01
C ALA A 288 23.38 9.74 6.18
#